data_AF-A0A834HZR3-F1
#
_entry.id   AF-A0A834HZR3-F1
#
_cell.length_a   1.000
_cell.length_b   1.000
_cell.length_c   1.000
_cell.angle_alpha   90.00
_cell.angle_beta   90.00
_cell.angle_gamma   90.00
#
_symmetry.space_group_name_H-M   'P 1'
#
loop_
_entity.id
_entity.type
_entity.pdbx_description
1 polymer ?
#
loop_
_entity_poly.entity_id
_entity_poly.type
_entity_poly.pdbx_seq_one_letter_code
_entity_poly.pdbx_strand_id
1 'polypeptide(L)'
;MYRHELDETTKARENNLISIRFHQPNIFRFFFSSAVTKFIRIGIADKNDNPPYFDKALYEAEVDENEDIQHTVLTVTAKDHDESSRIRYEITSGNIGGAFAVKNMTGAIYVAGALDYETRKRYELRLAASDNLKENYTTVVIHVKDVNDNPPVFERPTYRTQITEEDDRNLPKSVLRASVSPSLPPNQTGIDSRPLVSKFVVYSVFLKPSFYALSR
;
A
#
# COMPACT_ATOMS: atom_id res chain seq x y z
N MET A 1 37.62 -44.89 -34.53
CA MET A 1 36.82 -44.51 -33.33
C MET A 1 37.71 -43.64 -32.46
N TYR A 2 37.48 -42.33 -32.43
CA TYR A 2 38.22 -41.44 -31.53
C TYR A 2 37.54 -41.49 -30.16
N ARG A 3 38.24 -42.09 -29.18
CA ARG A 3 37.82 -42.07 -27.78
C ARG A 3 38.29 -40.73 -27.22
N HIS A 4 37.34 -39.81 -26.97
CA HIS A 4 37.64 -38.60 -26.21
C HIS A 4 37.83 -39.00 -24.75
N GLU A 5 39.07 -38.91 -24.27
CA GLU A 5 39.39 -39.08 -22.86
C GLU A 5 39.07 -37.77 -22.16
N LEU A 6 38.06 -37.80 -21.29
CA LEU A 6 37.65 -36.68 -20.44
C LEU A 6 38.57 -36.69 -19.22
N ASP A 7 39.52 -35.76 -19.16
CA ASP A 7 40.36 -35.58 -17.98
C ASP A 7 39.59 -34.70 -16.96
N GLU A 8 39.36 -35.22 -15.75
CA GLU A 8 38.55 -34.57 -14.72
C GLU A 8 39.23 -33.30 -14.17
N THR A 9 38.47 -32.20 -14.13
CA THR A 9 38.94 -30.87 -13.76
C THR A 9 38.85 -30.58 -12.26
N THR A 10 39.87 -29.89 -11.74
CA THR A 10 39.92 -29.25 -10.43
C THR A 10 38.67 -28.41 -10.15
N LYS A 11 37.88 -28.85 -9.16
CA LYS A 11 36.65 -28.19 -8.69
C LYS A 11 37.00 -26.99 -7.81
N ALA A 12 37.29 -25.84 -8.40
CA ALA A 12 37.35 -24.59 -7.64
C ALA A 12 35.93 -24.15 -7.29
N ARG A 13 35.59 -24.20 -6.01
CA ARG A 13 34.25 -24.00 -5.44
C ARG A 13 33.73 -22.56 -5.52
N GLU A 14 34.35 -21.70 -6.32
CA GLU A 14 34.12 -20.26 -6.24
C GLU A 14 33.23 -19.65 -7.32
N ASN A 15 32.85 -20.35 -8.40
CA ASN A 15 32.04 -19.69 -9.45
C ASN A 15 31.11 -20.59 -10.27
N ASN A 16 30.76 -21.81 -9.82
CA ASN A 16 29.90 -22.76 -10.58
C ASN A 16 30.31 -22.98 -12.06
N LEU A 17 31.57 -22.68 -12.43
CA LEU A 17 32.08 -22.72 -13.79
C LEU A 17 32.93 -23.98 -13.99
N ILE A 18 32.48 -24.88 -14.87
CA ILE A 18 33.29 -26.00 -15.35
C ILE A 18 33.98 -25.56 -16.64
N SER A 19 35.31 -25.57 -16.66
CA SER A 19 36.11 -25.25 -17.86
C SER A 19 36.65 -26.54 -18.48
N ILE A 20 36.10 -26.95 -19.62
CA ILE A 20 36.58 -28.14 -20.36
C ILE A 20 37.63 -27.71 -21.39
N ARG A 21 38.80 -28.36 -21.39
CA ARG A 21 39.86 -28.17 -22.40
C ARG A 21 39.77 -29.26 -23.46
N PHE A 22 39.73 -28.87 -24.74
CA PHE A 22 39.84 -29.81 -25.86
C PHE A 22 41.22 -29.73 -26.49
N HIS A 23 41.83 -30.88 -26.75
CA HIS A 23 43.04 -30.99 -27.56
C HIS A 23 42.66 -31.52 -28.94
N GLN A 24 42.95 -30.77 -30.00
CA GLN A 24 42.86 -31.28 -31.37
C GLN A 24 44.24 -31.83 -31.78
N PRO A 25 44.43 -33.16 -31.90
CA PRO A 25 45.67 -33.69 -32.45
C PRO A 25 45.73 -33.38 -33.95
N ASN A 26 46.83 -32.80 -34.42
CA ASN A 26 47.03 -32.47 -35.83
C ASN A 26 46.99 -33.74 -36.70
N ILE A 27 46.12 -33.78 -37.70
CA ILE A 27 45.98 -34.93 -38.62
C ILE A 27 46.88 -34.78 -39.87
N PHE A 28 47.65 -33.70 -40.02
CA PHE A 28 48.59 -33.52 -41.13
C PHE A 28 49.99 -33.11 -40.67
N ARG A 29 51.01 -33.85 -41.11
CA ARG A 29 52.41 -33.77 -40.64
C ARG A 29 53.19 -32.50 -41.00
N PHE A 30 52.57 -31.46 -41.59
CA PHE A 30 53.32 -30.32 -42.14
C PHE A 30 52.71 -28.92 -42.00
N PHE A 31 51.75 -28.68 -41.09
CA PHE A 31 51.38 -27.31 -40.72
C PHE A 31 51.39 -27.12 -39.21
N PHE A 32 51.83 -25.92 -38.78
CA PHE A 32 51.99 -25.52 -37.38
C PHE A 32 50.83 -26.02 -36.50
N SER A 33 51.18 -26.70 -35.41
CA SER A 33 50.25 -27.14 -34.38
C SER A 33 49.61 -25.95 -33.68
N SER A 34 48.52 -25.40 -34.21
CA SER A 34 47.69 -24.48 -33.45
C SER A 34 46.79 -25.30 -32.52
N ALA A 35 47.25 -25.49 -31.29
CA ALA A 35 46.38 -26.03 -30.25
C ALA A 35 45.30 -24.98 -29.95
N VAL A 36 44.08 -25.20 -30.45
CA VAL A 36 42.94 -24.33 -30.15
C VAL A 36 42.34 -24.75 -28.81
N THR A 37 42.46 -23.90 -27.80
CA THR A 37 41.75 -24.07 -26.53
C THR A 37 40.42 -23.33 -26.60
N LYS A 38 39.31 -24.05 -26.43
CA LYS A 38 37.98 -23.45 -26.30
C LYS A 38 37.50 -23.62 -24.86
N PHE A 39 37.23 -22.53 -24.18
CA PHE A 39 36.60 -22.56 -22.86
C PHE A 39 35.09 -22.69 -23.02
N ILE A 40 34.50 -23.72 -22.43
CA ILE A 40 33.05 -23.78 -22.21
C ILE A 40 32.79 -23.21 -20.83
N ARG A 41 31.81 -22.32 -20.70
CA ARG A 41 31.31 -21.83 -19.41
C ARG A 41 29.96 -22.48 -19.18
N ILE A 42 29.91 -23.50 -18.32
CA ILE A 42 28.65 -24.10 -17.88
C ILE A 42 28.28 -23.40 -16.58
N GLY A 43 27.12 -22.71 -16.56
CA GLY A 43 26.55 -22.21 -15.32
C GLY A 43 25.63 -23.26 -14.72
N ILE A 44 25.88 -23.65 -13.48
CA ILE A 44 24.92 -24.45 -12.71
C ILE A 44 23.96 -23.46 -12.05
N ALA A 45 22.74 -23.41 -12.56
CA ALA A 45 21.66 -22.67 -11.89
C ALA A 45 21.21 -23.47 -10.67
N ASP A 46 21.07 -22.79 -9.54
CA ASP A 46 20.46 -23.40 -8.38
C ASP A 46 19.00 -23.78 -8.69
N LYS A 47 18.57 -24.92 -8.18
CA LYS A 47 17.19 -25.35 -8.37
C LYS A 47 16.37 -24.61 -7.33
N ASN A 48 15.45 -23.76 -7.78
CA ASN A 48 14.51 -23.14 -6.85
C ASN A 48 13.65 -24.23 -6.19
N ASP A 49 13.94 -24.49 -4.93
CA ASP A 49 13.28 -25.49 -4.11
C ASP A 49 12.68 -24.89 -2.84
N ASN A 50 12.87 -23.60 -2.57
CA ASN A 50 12.27 -22.88 -1.47
C ASN A 50 11.17 -21.94 -1.98
N PRO A 51 9.93 -22.01 -1.47
CA PRO A 51 8.90 -21.05 -1.82
C PRO A 51 9.19 -19.67 -1.18
N PRO A 52 8.66 -18.58 -1.75
CA PRO A 52 8.65 -17.29 -1.09
C PRO A 52 7.92 -17.37 0.27
N TYR A 53 8.31 -16.54 1.23
CA TYR A 53 7.68 -16.47 2.54
C TYR A 53 7.50 -15.04 3.02
N PHE A 54 6.40 -14.80 3.74
CA PHE A 54 6.13 -13.53 4.40
C PHE A 54 6.59 -13.59 5.85
N ASP A 55 7.11 -12.48 6.38
CA ASP A 55 7.49 -12.40 7.81
C ASP A 55 6.26 -12.44 8.73
N LYS A 56 5.06 -12.08 8.22
CA LYS A 56 3.80 -12.08 8.97
C LYS A 56 2.70 -12.84 8.20
N ALA A 57 1.87 -13.55 8.95
CA ALA A 57 0.65 -14.17 8.41
C ALA A 57 -0.49 -13.16 8.17
N LEU A 58 -0.43 -12.00 8.83
CA LEU A 58 -1.41 -10.93 8.76
C LEU A 58 -0.72 -9.57 8.76
N TYR A 59 -1.12 -8.70 7.83
CA TYR A 59 -0.76 -7.28 7.78
C TYR A 59 -2.03 -6.45 7.96
N GLU A 60 -1.96 -5.38 8.73
CA GLU A 60 -3.08 -4.47 8.96
C GLU A 60 -2.67 -3.03 8.63
N ALA A 61 -3.59 -2.27 8.04
CA ALA A 61 -3.43 -0.84 7.78
C ALA A 61 -4.78 -0.12 7.77
N GLU A 62 -4.70 1.20 7.80
CA GLU A 62 -5.84 2.09 7.70
C GLU A 62 -5.65 3.06 6.53
N VAL A 63 -6.75 3.44 5.88
CA VAL A 63 -6.75 4.42 4.77
C VAL A 63 -8.00 5.28 4.89
N ASP A 64 -7.88 6.57 4.66
CA ASP A 64 -9.00 7.49 4.62
C ASP A 64 -9.85 7.25 3.36
N GLU A 65 -11.18 7.36 3.45
CA GLU A 65 -12.06 7.07 2.32
C GLU A 65 -11.91 8.03 1.13
N ASN A 66 -11.47 9.27 1.41
CA ASN A 66 -11.25 10.31 0.42
C ASN A 66 -9.82 10.38 -0.10
N GLU A 67 -9.02 9.34 0.16
CA GLU A 67 -7.63 9.27 -0.27
C GLU A 67 -7.52 9.14 -1.80
N ASP A 68 -6.48 9.75 -2.38
CA ASP A 68 -6.29 9.77 -3.83
C ASP A 68 -6.03 8.37 -4.42
N ILE A 69 -6.55 8.14 -5.63
CA ILE A 69 -6.17 6.96 -6.42
C ILE A 69 -4.66 6.99 -6.66
N GLN A 70 -4.02 5.82 -6.57
CA GLN A 70 -2.56 5.59 -6.57
C GLN A 70 -1.86 5.87 -5.24
N HIS A 71 -2.57 6.34 -4.20
CA HIS A 71 -2.01 6.43 -2.86
C HIS A 71 -1.59 5.05 -2.34
N THR A 72 -0.35 4.94 -1.86
CA THR A 72 0.19 3.69 -1.32
C THR A 72 -0.21 3.54 0.14
N VAL A 73 -1.03 2.53 0.44
CA VAL A 73 -1.55 2.25 1.80
C VAL A 73 -0.50 1.54 2.65
N LEU A 74 0.12 0.49 2.11
CA LEU A 74 1.17 -0.27 2.78
C LEU A 74 2.04 -1.02 1.76
N THR A 75 3.22 -1.47 2.19
CA THR A 75 4.08 -2.34 1.38
C THR A 75 4.33 -3.65 2.10
N VAL A 76 4.02 -4.75 1.43
CA VAL A 76 4.27 -6.11 1.91
C VAL A 76 5.53 -6.65 1.23
N THR A 77 6.40 -7.28 2.00
CA THR A 77 7.62 -7.91 1.49
C THR A 77 7.63 -9.38 1.83
N ALA A 78 7.72 -10.21 0.80
CA ALA A 78 8.11 -11.61 0.89
C ALA A 78 9.61 -11.74 0.58
N LYS A 79 10.22 -12.77 1.15
CA LYS A 79 11.62 -13.16 0.94
C LYS A 79 11.65 -14.59 0.43
N ASP A 80 12.77 -14.96 -0.14
CA ASP A 80 13.02 -16.29 -0.67
C ASP A 80 14.47 -16.65 -0.34
N HIS A 81 14.71 -17.92 -0.03
CA HIS A 81 16.05 -18.37 0.35
C HIS A 81 16.95 -18.63 -0.87
N ASP A 82 16.38 -18.68 -2.07
CA ASP A 82 17.09 -18.95 -3.31
C ASP A 82 17.72 -17.65 -3.85
N GLU A 83 18.94 -17.73 -4.39
CA GLU A 83 19.77 -16.55 -4.71
C GLU A 83 19.27 -15.75 -5.94
N SER A 84 18.27 -16.25 -6.67
CA SER A 84 17.84 -15.72 -7.98
C SER A 84 16.33 -15.51 -8.16
N SER A 85 15.54 -15.67 -7.10
CA SER A 85 14.08 -15.59 -7.15
C SER A 85 13.58 -14.15 -7.28
N ARG A 86 12.99 -13.83 -8.44
CA ARG A 86 12.23 -12.58 -8.66
C ARG A 86 10.80 -12.77 -8.19
N ILE A 87 10.51 -12.30 -6.97
CA ILE A 87 9.18 -12.41 -6.37
C ILE A 87 8.22 -11.41 -7.03
N ARG A 88 7.04 -11.89 -7.40
CA ARG A 88 5.91 -11.10 -7.89
C ARG A 88 4.71 -11.21 -6.96
N TYR A 89 4.03 -10.08 -6.76
CA TYR A 89 2.88 -9.96 -5.88
C TYR A 89 1.58 -9.82 -6.66
N GLU A 90 0.52 -10.46 -6.17
CA GLU A 90 -0.82 -10.40 -6.75
C GLU A 90 -1.90 -10.48 -5.66
N ILE A 91 -2.98 -9.72 -5.80
CA ILE A 91 -4.17 -9.86 -4.95
C ILE A 91 -5.09 -10.89 -5.59
N THR A 92 -5.24 -12.04 -4.95
CA THR A 92 -5.94 -13.20 -5.50
C THR A 92 -7.43 -13.25 -5.13
N SER A 93 -7.81 -12.66 -3.98
CA SER A 93 -9.20 -12.59 -3.56
C SER A 93 -9.45 -11.47 -2.54
N GLY A 94 -10.73 -11.17 -2.29
CA GLY A 94 -11.15 -10.21 -1.26
C GLY A 94 -11.18 -8.74 -1.71
N ASN A 95 -10.70 -8.46 -2.93
CA ASN A 95 -10.66 -7.13 -3.52
C ASN A 95 -11.99 -6.73 -4.18
N ILE A 96 -13.03 -6.52 -3.37
CA ILE A 96 -14.36 -6.18 -3.86
C ILE A 96 -14.31 -4.83 -4.59
N GLY A 97 -14.92 -4.77 -5.79
CA GLY A 97 -14.97 -3.56 -6.60
C GLY A 97 -13.63 -3.12 -7.19
N GLY A 98 -12.55 -3.90 -7.02
CA GLY A 98 -11.23 -3.50 -7.46
C GLY A 98 -10.66 -2.30 -6.69
N ALA A 99 -11.09 -2.11 -5.44
CA ALA A 99 -10.73 -0.96 -4.61
C ALA A 99 -9.22 -0.80 -4.40
N PHE A 100 -8.46 -1.90 -4.39
CA PHE A 100 -7.02 -1.90 -4.21
C PHE A 100 -6.31 -2.59 -5.36
N ALA A 101 -5.04 -2.25 -5.57
CA ALA A 101 -4.13 -2.97 -6.44
C ALA A 101 -2.75 -3.09 -5.79
N VAL A 102 -1.94 -4.03 -6.27
CA VAL A 102 -0.57 -4.22 -5.79
C VAL A 102 0.43 -4.01 -6.92
N LYS A 103 1.53 -3.30 -6.64
CA LYS A 103 2.67 -3.22 -7.55
C LYS A 103 3.39 -4.57 -7.55
N ASN A 104 3.33 -5.25 -8.68
CA ASN A 104 3.81 -6.62 -8.85
C ASN A 104 5.27 -6.85 -8.40
N MET A 105 6.18 -5.87 -8.56
CA MET A 105 7.60 -6.03 -8.22
C MET A 105 7.98 -5.54 -6.82
N THR A 106 7.18 -4.66 -6.22
CA THR A 106 7.54 -4.02 -4.94
C THR A 106 6.66 -4.44 -3.78
N GLY A 107 5.51 -5.07 -4.05
CA GLY A 107 4.53 -5.44 -3.02
C GLY A 107 3.80 -4.24 -2.39
N ALA A 108 3.90 -3.05 -3.02
CA ALA A 108 3.21 -1.86 -2.57
C ALA A 108 1.74 -1.94 -2.97
N ILE A 109 0.85 -1.97 -1.97
CA ILE A 109 -0.60 -1.99 -2.13
C ILE A 109 -1.09 -0.54 -2.13
N TYR A 110 -1.90 -0.18 -3.11
CA TYR A 110 -2.37 1.18 -3.34
C TYR A 110 -3.86 1.22 -3.67
N VAL A 111 -4.48 2.39 -3.47
CA VAL A 111 -5.88 2.66 -3.80
C VAL A 111 -6.05 2.67 -5.32
N ALA A 112 -6.89 1.80 -5.85
CA ALA A 112 -7.14 1.64 -7.28
C ALA A 112 -8.55 2.06 -7.71
N GLY A 113 -9.48 2.15 -6.76
CA GLY A 113 -10.84 2.65 -6.94
C GLY A 113 -11.27 3.53 -5.77
N ALA A 114 -12.37 4.26 -5.95
CA ALA A 114 -12.93 5.08 -4.88
C ALA A 114 -13.30 4.23 -3.66
N LEU A 115 -12.98 4.73 -2.47
CA LEU A 115 -13.36 4.15 -1.20
C LEU A 115 -14.57 4.91 -0.67
N ASP A 116 -15.40 4.20 0.10
CA ASP A 116 -16.62 4.75 0.70
C ASP A 116 -16.84 3.98 1.99
N TYR A 117 -16.60 4.64 3.12
CA TYR A 117 -16.66 4.04 4.46
C TYR A 117 -18.06 3.50 4.75
N GLU A 118 -19.04 4.31 4.40
CA GLU A 118 -20.48 4.10 4.26
C GLU A 118 -20.83 2.73 3.65
N THR A 119 -20.25 2.40 2.50
CA THR A 119 -20.47 1.13 1.79
C THR A 119 -19.64 -0.01 2.39
N ARG A 120 -18.35 0.23 2.69
CA ARG A 120 -17.45 -0.82 3.17
C ARG A 120 -16.30 -0.27 4.01
N LYS A 121 -16.33 -0.64 5.29
CA LYS A 121 -15.35 -0.24 6.31
C LYS A 121 -14.10 -1.11 6.38
N ARG A 122 -14.14 -2.32 5.79
CA ARG A 122 -13.07 -3.32 5.93
C ARG A 122 -12.89 -4.15 4.68
N TYR A 123 -11.65 -4.30 4.26
CA TYR A 123 -11.22 -5.21 3.20
C TYR A 123 -10.29 -6.24 3.79
N GLU A 124 -10.50 -7.51 3.42
CA GLU A 124 -9.62 -8.61 3.80
C GLU A 124 -9.12 -9.25 2.51
N LEU A 125 -7.92 -8.85 2.11
CA LEU A 125 -7.29 -9.21 0.85
C LEU A 125 -6.41 -10.43 1.06
N ARG A 126 -6.50 -11.39 0.14
CA ARG A 126 -5.55 -12.50 0.06
C ARG A 126 -4.45 -12.15 -0.94
N LEU A 127 -3.24 -11.95 -0.43
CA LEU A 127 -2.09 -11.58 -1.24
C LEU A 127 -1.23 -12.82 -1.50
N ALA A 128 -0.86 -13.04 -2.76
CA ALA A 128 0.10 -14.07 -3.17
C ALA A 128 1.46 -13.44 -3.46
N ALA A 129 2.54 -14.14 -3.11
CA ALA A 129 3.89 -13.90 -3.58
C ALA A 129 4.38 -15.14 -4.35
N SER A 130 4.89 -14.95 -5.56
CA SER A 130 5.36 -16.03 -6.43
C SER A 130 6.70 -15.72 -7.09
N ASP A 131 7.57 -16.71 -7.16
CA ASP A 131 8.88 -16.66 -7.82
C ASP A 131 8.87 -17.25 -9.25
N ASN A 132 7.68 -17.42 -9.86
CA ASN A 132 7.36 -18.15 -11.12
C ASN A 132 7.17 -19.67 -11.00
N LEU A 133 7.65 -20.31 -9.94
CA LEU A 133 7.64 -21.76 -9.78
C LEU A 133 6.77 -22.17 -8.59
N LYS A 134 6.90 -21.42 -7.50
CA LYS A 134 6.23 -21.62 -6.24
C LYS A 134 5.51 -20.34 -5.83
N GLU A 135 4.59 -20.50 -4.91
CA GLU A 135 3.79 -19.41 -4.39
C GLU A 135 3.49 -19.61 -2.90
N ASN A 136 3.28 -18.49 -2.21
CA ASN A 136 2.83 -18.46 -0.84
C ASN A 136 1.88 -17.28 -0.64
N TYR A 137 1.11 -17.33 0.45
CA TYR A 137 -0.01 -16.43 0.69
C TYR A 137 0.09 -15.76 2.06
N THR A 138 -0.41 -14.52 2.13
CA THR A 138 -0.65 -13.81 3.39
C THR A 138 -1.99 -13.06 3.33
N THR A 139 -2.48 -12.65 4.49
CA THR A 139 -3.71 -11.86 4.60
C THR A 139 -3.37 -10.41 4.86
N VAL A 140 -4.05 -9.50 4.16
CA VAL A 140 -3.92 -8.06 4.36
C VAL A 140 -5.29 -7.49 4.69
N VAL A 141 -5.42 -6.91 5.88
CA VAL A 141 -6.66 -6.26 6.33
C VAL A 141 -6.48 -4.75 6.24
N ILE A 142 -7.38 -4.10 5.49
CA ILE A 142 -7.39 -2.64 5.34
C ILE A 142 -8.70 -2.12 5.93
N HIS A 143 -8.57 -1.21 6.89
CA HIS A 143 -9.69 -0.49 7.48
C HIS A 143 -9.86 0.86 6.77
N VAL A 144 -11.05 1.11 6.26
CA VAL A 144 -11.40 2.43 5.73
C VAL A 144 -11.78 3.31 6.92
N LYS A 145 -11.19 4.49 6.99
CA LYS A 145 -11.51 5.51 7.98
C LYS A 145 -12.54 6.48 7.40
N ASP A 146 -13.53 6.75 8.23
CA ASP A 146 -14.56 7.75 8.02
C ASP A 146 -13.93 9.14 8.05
N VAL A 147 -14.06 9.88 6.95
CA VAL A 147 -13.67 11.28 6.87
C VAL A 147 -14.92 12.11 6.73
N ASN A 148 -15.17 12.91 7.75
CA ASN A 148 -16.31 13.81 7.74
C ASN A 148 -16.19 14.89 6.65
N ASP A 149 -16.93 14.68 5.58
CA ASP A 149 -17.05 15.51 4.39
C ASP A 149 -18.32 16.40 4.41
N ASN A 150 -19.13 16.32 5.47
CA ASN A 150 -20.34 17.11 5.58
C ASN A 150 -20.06 18.57 5.96
N PRO A 151 -20.64 19.55 5.24
CA PRO A 151 -20.60 20.94 5.66
C PRO A 151 -21.32 21.11 7.01
N PRO A 152 -20.86 22.02 7.89
CA PRO A 152 -21.58 22.33 9.12
C PRO A 152 -22.98 22.84 8.79
N VAL A 153 -23.98 22.31 9.48
CA VAL A 153 -25.37 22.75 9.37
C VAL A 153 -25.68 23.69 10.52
N PHE A 154 -26.18 24.88 10.21
CA PHE A 154 -26.70 25.82 11.20
C PHE A 154 -28.03 25.32 11.75
N GLU A 155 -28.22 25.35 13.08
CA GLU A 155 -29.49 24.92 13.71
C GLU A 155 -30.68 25.77 13.25
N ARG A 156 -30.44 27.02 12.82
CA ARG A 156 -31.46 27.96 12.38
C ARG A 156 -31.03 28.68 11.10
N PRO A 157 -31.95 28.96 10.16
CA PRO A 157 -31.66 29.75 8.97
C PRO A 157 -31.36 31.22 9.31
N THR A 158 -31.72 31.68 10.51
CA THR A 158 -31.44 33.04 10.98
C THR A 158 -31.32 33.05 12.50
N TYR A 159 -30.28 33.71 13.01
CA TYR A 159 -30.10 33.99 14.44
C TYR A 159 -30.38 35.48 14.66
N ARG A 160 -31.37 35.80 15.51
CA ARG A 160 -31.69 37.18 15.91
C ARG A 160 -31.43 37.32 17.39
N THR A 161 -30.66 38.34 17.76
CA THR A 161 -30.49 38.78 19.14
C THR A 161 -30.74 40.29 19.20
N GLN A 162 -31.38 40.76 20.26
CA GLN A 162 -31.49 42.18 20.57
C GLN A 162 -30.54 42.44 21.74
N ILE A 163 -29.67 43.45 21.59
CA ILE A 163 -28.70 43.85 22.59
C ILE A 163 -28.96 45.33 22.85
N THR A 164 -29.11 45.71 24.13
CA THR A 164 -29.20 47.10 24.54
C THR A 164 -27.81 47.62 24.92
N GLU A 165 -27.59 48.93 24.79
CA GLU A 165 -26.31 49.57 25.12
C GLU A 165 -25.91 49.40 26.60
N GLU A 166 -26.89 49.08 27.46
CA GLU A 166 -26.66 48.80 28.89
C GLU A 166 -26.15 47.38 29.17
N ASP A 167 -26.15 46.50 28.17
CA ASP A 167 -25.88 45.06 28.30
C ASP A 167 -24.41 44.66 28.02
N ASP A 168 -23.49 45.64 27.98
CA ASP A 168 -22.06 45.45 27.72
C ASP A 168 -21.38 44.45 28.69
N ARG A 169 -21.96 44.23 29.88
CA ARG A 169 -21.46 43.24 30.86
C ARG A 169 -22.05 41.84 30.71
N ASN A 170 -23.10 41.70 29.90
CA ASN A 170 -23.93 40.50 29.76
C ASN A 170 -24.15 40.08 28.29
N LEU A 171 -23.34 40.63 27.36
CA LEU A 171 -23.34 40.23 25.96
C LEU A 171 -23.37 38.71 25.82
N PRO A 172 -24.29 38.13 25.04
CA PRO A 172 -24.31 36.70 24.82
C PRO A 172 -22.99 36.27 24.16
N LYS A 173 -22.16 35.54 24.92
CA LYS A 173 -20.84 35.05 24.48
C LYS A 173 -20.90 34.10 23.27
N SER A 174 -22.09 33.66 22.89
CA SER A 174 -22.35 32.81 21.72
C SER A 174 -23.69 33.20 21.09
N VAL A 175 -23.66 33.78 19.90
CA VAL A 175 -24.87 34.14 19.13
C VAL A 175 -25.18 33.10 18.04
N LEU A 176 -24.19 32.26 17.68
CA LEU A 176 -24.29 31.31 16.58
C LEU A 176 -23.90 29.90 17.04
N ARG A 177 -24.73 28.91 16.68
CA ARG A 177 -24.47 27.49 16.89
C ARG A 177 -24.48 26.77 15.55
N ALA A 178 -23.36 26.15 15.20
CA ALA A 178 -23.28 25.25 14.05
C ALA A 178 -23.00 23.84 14.57
N SER A 179 -23.70 22.87 14.00
CA SER A 179 -23.46 21.45 14.27
C SER A 179 -22.74 20.84 13.07
N VAL A 180 -21.71 20.05 13.34
CA VAL A 180 -21.11 19.19 12.33
C VAL A 180 -21.73 17.81 12.50
N SER A 181 -22.41 17.31 11.47
CA SER A 181 -22.92 15.94 11.44
C SER A 181 -21.82 15.03 10.90
N PRO A 182 -21.49 13.90 11.54
CA PRO A 182 -20.66 12.88 10.91
C PRO A 182 -21.31 12.42 9.59
N SER A 183 -20.50 12.02 8.61
CA SER A 183 -20.90 11.17 7.48
C SER A 183 -21.78 10.04 8.01
N LEU A 184 -22.99 9.93 7.45
CA LEU A 184 -23.94 8.90 7.85
C LEU A 184 -23.83 7.74 6.84
N PRO A 185 -23.73 6.49 7.32
CA PRO A 185 -23.84 5.32 6.46
C PRO A 185 -25.14 5.39 5.63
N PRO A 186 -25.14 5.05 4.33
CA PRO A 186 -26.29 5.12 3.43
C PRO A 186 -27.42 4.17 3.85
N ASN A 187 -27.21 3.33 4.88
CA ASN A 187 -28.13 2.28 5.29
C ASN A 187 -28.48 2.29 6.78
N GLN A 188 -28.63 3.47 7.41
CA GLN A 188 -29.39 3.57 8.67
C GLN A 188 -30.88 3.77 8.40
N THR A 189 -31.54 2.76 7.83
CA THR A 189 -33.00 2.63 7.95
C THR A 189 -33.33 2.08 9.34
N GLY A 190 -33.20 2.93 10.37
CA GLY A 190 -33.65 2.64 11.72
C GLY A 190 -32.78 1.66 12.54
N ILE A 191 -32.73 1.90 13.84
CA ILE A 191 -32.18 1.02 14.89
C ILE A 191 -30.64 1.05 15.08
N ASP A 192 -30.03 2.23 15.16
CA ASP A 192 -28.98 2.44 16.18
C ASP A 192 -29.12 3.83 16.78
N SER A 193 -29.90 3.93 17.85
CA SER A 193 -30.16 5.17 18.59
C SER A 193 -29.03 5.53 19.55
N ARG A 194 -27.77 5.24 19.21
CA ARG A 194 -26.64 5.86 19.89
C ARG A 194 -26.55 7.29 19.37
N PRO A 195 -26.64 8.33 20.22
CA PRO A 195 -26.46 9.69 19.76
C PRO A 195 -25.03 9.79 19.23
N LEU A 196 -24.90 9.89 17.90
CA LEU A 196 -23.67 10.37 17.28
C LEU A 196 -23.38 11.70 17.95
N VAL A 197 -22.26 11.79 18.66
CA VAL A 197 -21.90 12.99 19.40
C VAL A 197 -21.61 14.07 18.37
N SER A 198 -22.61 14.89 18.03
CA SER A 198 -22.41 16.11 17.28
C SER A 198 -21.38 16.95 18.05
N LYS A 199 -20.18 17.10 17.49
CA LYS A 199 -19.25 18.09 18.00
C LYS A 199 -19.79 19.45 17.58
N PHE A 200 -20.38 20.16 18.54
CA PHE A 200 -20.76 21.55 18.34
C PHE A 200 -19.50 22.40 18.24
N VAL A 201 -19.34 23.10 17.13
CA VAL A 201 -18.37 24.19 17.05
C VAL A 201 -19.15 25.47 17.31
N VAL A 202 -18.94 26.06 18.48
CA VAL A 202 -19.55 27.34 18.84
C VAL A 202 -18.67 28.45 18.29
N TYR A 203 -19.17 29.18 17.29
CA TYR A 203 -18.52 30.39 16.83
C TYR A 203 -18.99 31.57 17.69
N SER A 204 -18.06 32.15 18.46
CA SER A 204 -18.28 33.39 19.19
C SER A 204 -17.99 34.58 18.29
N VAL A 205 -19.03 35.31 17.89
CA VAL A 205 -18.88 36.62 17.27
C VAL A 205 -18.81 37.66 18.39
N PHE A 206 -17.63 38.22 18.63
CA PHE A 206 -17.46 39.34 19.55
C PHE A 206 -17.83 40.63 18.83
N LEU A 207 -18.95 41.25 19.24
CA LEU A 207 -19.21 42.63 18.88
C LEU A 207 -18.20 43.49 19.63
N LYS A 208 -17.34 44.21 18.90
CA LYS A 208 -16.49 45.24 19.51
C LYS A 208 -17.39 46.42 19.89
N PRO A 209 -17.27 47.00 21.09
CA PRO A 209 -17.91 48.27 21.39
C PRO A 209 -17.44 49.29 20.36
N SER A 210 -18.36 49.77 19.54
CA SER A 210 -18.09 50.93 18.70
C SER A 210 -18.14 52.11 19.65
N PHE A 211 -16.98 52.67 20.01
CA PHE A 211 -16.93 53.93 20.75
C PHE A 211 -17.60 55.01 19.88
N TYR A 212 -18.90 55.23 20.06
CA TYR A 212 -19.54 56.48 19.66
C TYR A 212 -19.16 57.53 20.71
N ALA A 213 -17.97 58.11 20.57
CA ALA A 213 -17.70 59.41 21.16
C ALA A 213 -18.52 60.45 20.39
N LEU A 214 -19.78 60.65 20.79
CA LEU A 214 -20.52 61.85 20.40
C LEU A 214 -19.96 63.02 21.22
N SER A 215 -19.37 63.97 20.50
CA SER A 215 -18.92 65.26 21.00
C SER A 215 -20.03 65.98 21.77
N ARG A 216 -19.68 66.55 22.92
CA ARG A 216 -20.26 67.79 23.43
C ARG A 216 -19.15 68.73 23.83
#